data_AF-A0A3M1JCM3-F1
#
_entry.id   AF-A0A3M1JCM3-F1
#
_cell.length_a   1.000
_cell.length_b   1.000
_cell.length_c   1.000
_cell.angle_alpha   90.00
_cell.angle_beta   90.00
_cell.angle_gamma   90.00
#
_symmetry.space_group_name_H-M   'P 1'
#
loop_
_entity.id
_entity.type
_entity.pdbx_description
1 polymer ?
#
loop_
_entity_poly.entity_id
_entity_poly.type
_entity_poly.pdbx_seq_one_letter_code
_entity_poly.pdbx_strand_id
1 'polypeptide(L)' 'MWERLGSEPDAQLIDVRTNAEWTFVGVPDVSQLGKSLLKVEWQRFPGGEANPAFVDQLGAALEAAGAGRD' A
#
# COMPACT_ATOMS: atom_id res chain seq x y z
N MET A 1 -11.48 11.27 2.39
CA MET A 1 -10.55 10.20 1.94
C MET A 1 -9.40 10.02 2.91
N TRP A 2 -8.65 11.08 3.27
CA TRP A 2 -7.63 11.02 4.34
C TRP A 2 -8.22 10.86 5.75
N GLU A 3 -9.32 11.56 6.06
CA GLU A 3 -9.99 11.45 7.37
C GLU A 3 -10.42 10.03 7.72
N ARG A 4 -10.90 9.27 6.71
CA ARG A 4 -11.29 7.86 6.87
C ARG A 4 -10.14 6.99 7.36
N LEU A 5 -8.91 7.28 6.93
CA LEU A 5 -7.73 6.56 7.39
C LEU A 5 -7.50 6.74 8.89
N GLY A 6 -7.82 7.92 9.44
CA GLY A 6 -7.72 8.20 10.88
C GLY A 6 -8.95 7.77 11.68
N SER A 7 -10.14 7.76 11.09
CA SER A 7 -11.40 7.48 11.80
C SER A 7 -11.86 6.03 11.74
N GLU A 8 -11.53 5.28 10.70
CA GLU A 8 -11.93 3.88 10.53
C GLU A 8 -10.75 2.96 10.88
N PRO A 9 -10.84 2.11 11.91
CA PRO A 9 -9.72 1.27 12.32
C PRO A 9 -9.24 0.35 11.20
N ASP A 10 -10.16 -0.19 10.39
CA ASP A 10 -9.86 -1.16 9.34
C ASP A 10 -9.38 -0.52 8.01
N ALA A 11 -9.44 0.80 7.89
CA ALA A 11 -8.97 1.48 6.67
C ALA A 11 -7.45 1.34 6.50
N GLN A 12 -7.01 0.94 5.30
CA GLN A 12 -5.60 0.79 4.95
C GLN A 12 -5.21 1.76 3.83
N LEU A 13 -3.98 2.31 3.92
CA LEU A 13 -3.38 3.08 2.83
C LEU A 13 -2.40 2.20 2.07
N ILE A 14 -2.63 2.05 0.77
CA ILE A 14 -1.81 1.25 -0.13
C ILE A 14 -1.14 2.21 -1.13
N ASP A 15 0.18 2.33 -1.06
CA ASP A 15 0.98 3.02 -2.07
C ASP A 15 1.31 2.02 -3.19
N VAL A 16 0.76 2.28 -4.38
CA VAL A 16 0.89 1.39 -5.54
C VAL A 16 1.96 1.81 -6.54
N ARG A 17 2.70 2.87 -6.22
CA ARG A 17 3.81 3.38 -7.04
C ARG A 17 4.95 2.37 -7.09
N THR A 18 5.89 2.62 -7.99
CA THR A 18 7.07 1.76 -8.15
C THR A 18 8.03 1.91 -6.98
N ASN A 19 8.87 0.90 -6.76
CA ASN A 19 9.93 0.94 -5.76
C ASN A 19 10.91 2.10 -6.00
N ALA A 20 11.16 2.43 -7.27
CA ALA A 20 11.98 3.58 -7.65
C ALA A 20 11.38 4.88 -7.10
N GLU A 21 10.07 5.09 -7.23
CA GLU A 21 9.41 6.28 -6.69
C GLU A 21 9.47 6.32 -5.17
N TRP A 22 9.26 5.20 -4.47
CA TRP A 22 9.41 5.17 -3.01
C TRP A 22 10.82 5.55 -2.55
N THR A 23 11.84 5.11 -3.31
CA THR A 23 13.25 5.33 -2.98
C THR A 23 13.69 6.76 -3.28
N PHE A 24 13.29 7.32 -4.42
CA PHE A 24 13.78 8.61 -4.89
C PHE A 24 12.87 9.80 -4.57
N VAL A 25 11.57 9.56 -4.36
CA VAL A 25 10.60 10.62 -4.02
C VAL A 25 10.22 10.55 -2.53
N GLY A 26 10.14 9.34 -1.98
CA GLY A 26 9.70 9.10 -0.60
C GLY A 26 8.27 8.57 -0.52
N VAL A 27 7.82 8.31 0.71
CA VAL A 27 6.53 7.69 1.01
C VAL A 27 5.75 8.51 2.06
N PRO A 28 4.41 8.44 2.06
CA PRO A 28 3.60 9.04 3.12
C PRO A 28 3.93 8.42 4.48
N ASP A 29 4.09 9.27 5.50
CA ASP A 29 4.17 8.82 6.90
C ASP A 29 2.77 8.81 7.51
N VAL A 30 2.33 7.62 7.93
CA VAL A 30 1.04 7.37 8.60
C VAL A 30 1.21 6.89 10.03
N SER A 31 2.43 6.95 10.58
CA SER A 31 2.75 6.50 11.93
C SER A 31 1.93 7.24 13.00
N GLN A 32 1.64 8.52 12.78
CA GLN A 32 0.80 9.34 13.67
C GLN A 32 -0.65 8.83 13.78
N LEU A 33 -1.11 8.02 12.81
CA LEU A 33 -2.42 7.40 12.83
C LEU A 33 -2.40 6.00 13.48
N GLY A 34 -1.24 5.53 13.96
CA GLY A 34 -1.07 4.18 14.48
C GLY A 34 -1.17 3.09 13.40
N LYS A 35 -0.99 3.46 12.13
CA LYS A 35 -1.14 2.59 10.96
C LYS A 35 0.17 2.37 10.24
N SER A 36 0.20 1.34 9.39
CA SER A 36 1.33 1.03 8.52
C SER A 36 0.95 1.27 7.06
N LEU A 37 1.87 1.85 6.30
CA LEU A 37 1.72 2.00 4.86
C LEU A 37 2.00 0.67 4.15
N LEU A 38 1.04 0.16 3.38
CA LEU A 38 1.25 -1.00 2.53
C LEU A 38 1.82 -0.53 1.19
N LYS A 39 2.83 -1.26 0.68
CA LYS A 39 3.57 -0.89 -0.53
C LYS A 39 3.54 -2.05 -1.51
N VAL A 40 2.74 -1.93 -2.57
CA VAL A 40 2.55 -3.00 -3.56
C VAL A 40 2.49 -2.40 -4.96
N GLU A 41 3.53 -2.62 -5.75
CA GLU A 41 3.63 -2.05 -7.09
C GLU A 41 2.47 -2.50 -7.99
N TRP A 42 1.67 -1.55 -8.49
CA TRP A 42 0.66 -1.83 -9.53
C TRP A 42 1.30 -2.06 -10.89
N GLN A 43 2.37 -1.32 -11.18
CA GLN A 43 3.17 -1.46 -12.40
C GLN A 43 4.61 -1.77 -12.04
N ARG A 44 5.27 -2.58 -12.86
CA ARG A 44 6.69 -2.91 -12.70
C ARG A 44 7.57 -1.82 -13.26
N PHE A 45 8.65 -1.57 -12.54
CA PHE A 45 9.77 -0.78 -13.05
C PHE A 45 10.98 -1.68 -13.29
N PRO A 46 11.74 -1.47 -14.39
CA PRO A 46 11.42 -0.59 -15.53
C PRO A 46 10.32 -1.18 -16.43
N GLY A 47 9.72 -0.35 -17.28
CA GLY A 47 8.82 -0.79 -18.35
C GLY A 47 7.33 -0.43 -18.18
N GLY A 48 6.86 -0.17 -16.96
CA GLY A 48 5.48 0.28 -16.71
C GLY A 48 4.41 -0.78 -16.97
N GLU A 49 4.81 -2.03 -17.19
CA GLU A 49 3.88 -3.13 -17.39
C GLU A 49 3.09 -3.42 -16.11
N ALA A 50 1.82 -3.80 -16.24
CA ALA A 50 1.00 -4.18 -15.10
C ALA A 50 1.66 -5.35 -14.35
N ASN A 51 1.68 -5.29 -13.02
CA ASN A 51 2.21 -6.36 -12.20
C ASN A 51 1.19 -7.52 -12.13
N PRO A 52 1.43 -8.67 -12.77
CA PRO A 52 0.46 -9.77 -12.79
C PRO A 52 0.23 -10.38 -11.40
N ALA A 53 1.17 -10.19 -10.47
CA ALA A 53 1.07 -10.67 -9.10
C ALA A 53 0.46 -9.65 -8.13
N PHE A 54 -0.05 -8.51 -8.62
CA PHE A 54 -0.53 -7.41 -7.76
C PHE A 54 -1.57 -7.88 -6.74
N VAL A 55 -2.58 -8.62 -7.18
CA VAL A 55 -3.68 -9.09 -6.32
C VAL A 55 -3.15 -10.03 -5.23
N ASP A 56 -2.26 -10.96 -5.60
CA ASP A 56 -1.68 -11.91 -4.64
C ASP A 56 -0.79 -11.21 -3.61
N GLN A 57 0.05 -10.28 -4.07
CA GLN A 57 0.93 -9.49 -3.21
C GLN A 57 0.13 -8.57 -2.27
N LEU A 58 -0.92 -7.93 -2.78
CA LEU A 58 -1.81 -7.11 -1.97
C LEU A 58 -2.56 -7.95 -0.94
N GLY A 59 -3.07 -9.11 -1.35
CA GLY A 59 -3.71 -10.06 -0.44
C GLY A 59 -2.77 -10.46 0.70
N ALA A 60 -1.56 -10.89 0.39
CA ALA A 60 -0.57 -11.25 1.40
C ALA A 60 -0.20 -10.07 2.32
N ALA A 61 -0.11 -8.86 1.79
CA ALA A 61 0.17 -7.65 2.58
C ALA A 61 -0.99 -7.29 3.53
N LEU A 62 -2.23 -7.44 3.09
CA LEU A 62 -3.42 -7.21 3.91
C LEU A 62 -3.53 -8.25 5.04
N GLU A 63 -3.29 -9.52 4.74
CA GLU A 63 -3.24 -10.60 5.75
C GLU A 63 -2.17 -10.32 6.82
N ALA A 64 -0.97 -9.93 6.39
CA ALA A 64 0.13 -9.59 7.30
C ALA A 64 -0.19 -8.34 8.17
N ALA A 65 -1.03 -7.44 7.66
CA ALA A 65 -1.50 -6.26 8.39
C ALA A 65 -2.71 -6.54 9.29
N GLY A 66 -3.26 -7.76 9.27
CA GLY A 66 -4.48 -8.11 10.01
C GLY A 66 -5.75 -7.43 9.48
N ALA A 67 -5.72 -6.92 8.24
CA ALA A 67 -6.90 -6.33 7.61
C ALA A 67 -7.80 -7.46 7.10
N GLY A 68 -8.98 -7.61 7.72
CA GLY A 68 -9.94 -8.66 7.37
C GLY A 68 -10.37 -8.59 5.90
N ARG A 69 -10.52 -9.76 5.27
CA ARG A 69 -11.14 -9.91 3.96
C ARG A 69 -12.66 -9.94 4.14
N ASP A 70 -13.32 -8.79 4.15
CA ASP A 70 -14.78 -8.72 3.98
C ASP A 70 -15.18 -8.73 2.49
#